data_AF-A0A1T1GK50-F1
#
_entry.id   AF-A0A1T1GK50-F1
#
_cell.length_a   1.000
_cell.length_b   1.000
_cell.length_c   1.000
_cell.angle_alpha   90.00
_cell.angle_beta   90.00
_cell.angle_gamma   90.00
#
_symmetry.space_group_name_H-M   'P 1'
#
loop_
_entity.id
_entity.type
_entity.pdbx_description
1 polymer ?
#
loop_
_entity_poly.entity_id
_entity_poly.type
_entity_poly.pdbx_seq_one_letter_code
_entity_poly.pdbx_strand_id
1 'polypeptide(L)'
;GNSLHQRGYRLDGGLAPLKENLAAAILIRSGWPELAKKGAPLLDPMCGSGTLLIEAALIAMDQAPGLNRSHFGFFTWKQHDFDLWQEVEKEADIRAGLGRKRWQGLIYGYDVSNKALDAARKNIRRAGLDKTI
;
A
#
# COMPACT_ATOMS: atom_id res chain seq x y z
N GLY A 1 4.48 -18.22 -7.40
CA GLY A 1 4.30 -16.75 -7.39
C GLY A 1 5.14 -16.13 -6.29
N ASN A 2 5.31 -14.81 -6.28
CA ASN A 2 6.16 -14.10 -5.31
C ASN A 2 5.47 -13.92 -3.96
N SER A 3 6.25 -13.72 -2.89
CA SER A 3 5.73 -13.48 -1.54
C SER A 3 4.76 -12.29 -1.51
N LEU A 4 3.70 -12.38 -0.70
CA LEU A 4 2.60 -11.41 -0.69
C LEU A 4 3.02 -10.03 -0.16
N HIS A 5 4.06 -9.94 0.67
CA HIS A 5 4.57 -8.64 1.13
C HIS A 5 5.03 -7.75 -0.05
N GLN A 6 5.45 -8.34 -1.16
CA GLN A 6 5.84 -7.60 -2.35
C GLN A 6 4.60 -7.04 -3.07
N ARG A 7 4.14 -5.86 -2.68
CA ARG A 7 2.95 -5.22 -3.28
C ARG A 7 3.18 -4.72 -4.71
N GLY A 8 4.45 -4.64 -5.15
CA GLY A 8 4.85 -4.20 -6.49
C GLY A 8 5.39 -2.77 -6.55
N TYR A 9 5.21 -1.96 -5.50
CA TYR A 9 5.70 -0.57 -5.50
C TYR A 9 7.19 -0.43 -5.12
N ARG A 10 7.76 -1.41 -4.43
CA ARG A 10 9.15 -1.39 -3.96
C ARG A 10 10.02 -2.27 -4.86
N LEU A 11 10.95 -1.64 -5.58
CA LEU A 11 11.92 -2.33 -6.45
C LEU A 11 13.32 -2.43 -5.81
N ASP A 12 13.71 -1.43 -5.02
CA ASP A 12 15.03 -1.37 -4.41
C ASP A 12 14.97 -1.80 -2.94
N GLY A 13 15.74 -2.84 -2.59
CA GLY A 13 15.95 -3.25 -1.20
C GLY A 13 17.00 -2.36 -0.55
N GLY A 14 16.58 -1.44 0.31
CA GLY A 14 17.50 -0.73 1.21
C GLY A 14 18.17 -1.69 2.21
N LEU A 15 19.04 -1.15 3.08
CA LEU A 15 19.81 -1.95 4.05
C LEU A 15 18.95 -2.64 5.13
N ALA A 16 17.81 -2.05 5.53
CA ALA A 16 16.91 -2.63 6.51
C ALA A 16 15.45 -2.15 6.39
N PRO A 17 14.78 -2.35 5.24
CA PRO A 17 13.43 -1.85 5.04
C PRO A 17 12.40 -2.70 5.80
N LEU A 18 11.51 -2.03 6.52
CA LEU A 18 10.32 -2.62 7.13
C LEU A 18 9.53 -3.39 6.05
N LYS A 19 9.17 -4.65 6.33
CA LYS A 19 8.32 -5.43 5.42
C LYS A 19 6.90 -4.84 5.40
N GLU A 20 6.30 -4.82 4.23
CA GLU A 20 4.97 -4.24 3.96
C GLU A 20 3.89 -4.87 4.83
N ASN A 21 3.93 -6.20 4.99
CA ASN A 21 2.99 -6.90 5.87
C ASN A 21 3.14 -6.52 7.36
N LEU A 22 4.37 -6.25 7.80
CA LEU A 22 4.62 -5.81 9.18
C LEU A 22 4.17 -4.36 9.37
N ALA A 23 4.39 -3.48 8.38
CA ALA A 23 3.86 -2.11 8.39
C ALA A 23 2.33 -2.09 8.49
N ALA A 24 1.63 -2.89 7.67
CA ALA A 24 0.19 -3.05 7.77
C ALA A 24 -0.26 -3.55 9.16
N ALA A 25 0.45 -4.52 9.74
CA ALA A 25 0.15 -5.00 11.08
C ALA A 25 0.30 -3.92 12.16
N ILE A 26 1.34 -3.08 12.06
CA ILE A 26 1.57 -1.95 12.98
C ILE A 26 0.39 -0.95 12.88
N LEU A 27 -0.03 -0.61 11.67
CA LEU A 27 -1.14 0.32 11.44
C LEU A 27 -2.48 -0.21 11.98
N ILE A 28 -2.75 -1.49 11.75
CA ILE A 28 -3.96 -2.13 12.31
C ILE A 28 -3.91 -2.07 13.84
N ARG A 29 -2.76 -2.39 14.45
CA ARG A 29 -2.59 -2.34 15.91
C ARG A 29 -2.63 -0.93 16.49
N SER A 30 -2.26 0.10 15.73
CA SER A 30 -2.38 1.50 16.15
C SER A 30 -3.81 2.05 16.03
N GLY A 31 -4.75 1.26 15.52
CA GLY A 31 -6.13 1.70 15.28
C GLY A 31 -6.27 2.59 14.04
N TRP A 32 -5.26 2.62 13.16
CA TRP A 32 -5.26 3.45 11.96
C TRP A 32 -6.50 3.28 11.08
N PRO A 33 -7.02 2.06 10.80
CA PRO A 33 -8.20 1.93 9.92
C PRO A 33 -9.41 2.75 10.39
N GLU A 34 -9.68 2.79 11.69
CA GLU A 34 -10.81 3.54 12.25
C GLU A 34 -10.52 5.05 12.35
N LEU A 35 -9.27 5.41 12.63
CA LEU A 35 -8.83 6.81 12.62
C LEU A 35 -8.90 7.40 11.20
N ALA A 36 -8.46 6.65 10.20
CA ALA A 36 -8.49 7.03 8.79
C ALA A 36 -9.92 7.26 8.27
N LYS A 37 -10.88 6.40 8.68
CA LYS A 37 -12.31 6.59 8.36
C LYS A 37 -12.89 7.89 8.92
N LYS A 38 -12.34 8.36 10.05
CA LYS A 38 -12.71 9.64 10.68
C LYS A 38 -11.94 10.84 10.09
N GLY A 39 -11.07 10.63 9.11
CA GLY A 39 -10.27 11.67 8.49
C GLY A 39 -9.07 12.13 9.33
N ALA A 40 -8.61 11.32 10.30
CA ALA A 40 -7.43 11.65 11.07
C ALA A 40 -6.18 11.70 10.18
N PRO A 41 -5.25 12.65 10.43
CA PRO A 41 -3.97 12.68 9.74
C PRO A 41 -3.02 11.60 10.28
N LEU A 42 -2.05 11.19 9.47
CA LEU A 42 -0.92 10.36 9.90
C LEU A 42 0.40 11.08 9.61
N LEU A 43 1.31 11.01 10.56
CA LEU A 43 2.65 11.57 10.45
C LEU A 43 3.67 10.51 10.86
N ASP A 44 4.65 10.27 9.99
CA ASP A 44 5.85 9.50 10.34
C ASP A 44 7.09 10.42 10.24
N PRO A 45 7.70 10.82 11.37
CA PRO A 45 8.85 11.73 11.37
C PRO A 45 10.16 11.05 10.98
N MET A 46 10.18 9.72 10.79
CA MET A 46 11.34 8.92 10.40
C MET A 46 10.92 7.85 9.39
N CYS A 47 10.31 8.29 8.29
CA CYS A 47 9.57 7.43 7.37
C CYS A 47 10.45 6.52 6.51
N GLY A 48 11.76 6.73 6.47
CA GLY A 48 12.70 5.97 5.68
C GLY A 48 12.28 5.89 4.22
N SER A 49 12.05 4.68 3.72
CA SER A 49 11.61 4.42 2.34
C SER A 49 10.09 4.58 2.12
N GLY A 50 9.35 5.13 3.09
CA GLY A 50 7.92 5.43 2.99
C GLY A 50 6.98 4.23 3.12
N THR A 51 7.46 3.05 3.55
CA THR A 51 6.64 1.83 3.62
C THR A 51 5.40 2.02 4.50
N LEU A 52 5.56 2.61 5.69
CA LEU A 52 4.45 2.82 6.62
C LEU A 52 3.41 3.79 6.05
N LEU A 53 3.85 4.86 5.39
CA LEU A 53 2.98 5.85 4.75
C LEU A 53 2.18 5.25 3.60
N ILE A 54 2.82 4.44 2.76
CA ILE A 54 2.17 3.78 1.63
C ILE A 54 1.11 2.80 2.13
N GLU A 55 1.45 1.91 3.07
CA GLU A 55 0.48 0.96 3.62
C GLU A 55 -0.67 1.69 4.36
N ALA A 56 -0.38 2.83 5.01
CA ALA A 56 -1.41 3.67 5.64
C ALA A 56 -2.41 4.22 4.62
N ALA A 57 -1.92 4.75 3.50
CA ALA A 57 -2.76 5.26 2.42
C ALA A 57 -3.59 4.14 1.76
N LEU A 58 -2.98 2.98 1.53
CA LEU A 58 -3.69 1.82 0.95
C LEU A 58 -4.83 1.34 1.86
N ILE A 59 -4.59 1.25 3.17
CA ILE A 59 -5.63 0.91 4.16
C ILE A 59 -6.74 1.96 4.19
N ALA A 60 -6.36 3.24 4.20
CA ALA A 60 -7.30 4.35 4.32
C ALA A 60 -8.26 4.45 3.13
N MET A 61 -7.78 4.10 1.94
CA MET A 61 -8.55 4.13 0.68
C MET A 61 -9.14 2.77 0.30
N ASP A 62 -9.13 1.79 1.20
CA ASP A 62 -9.62 0.42 0.94
C ASP A 62 -9.04 -0.19 -0.36
N GLN A 63 -7.76 0.09 -0.63
CA GLN A 63 -7.07 -0.40 -1.81
C GLN A 63 -6.45 -1.76 -1.50
N ALA A 64 -6.91 -2.79 -2.20
CA ALA A 64 -6.44 -4.15 -1.95
C ALA A 64 -4.92 -4.25 -2.21
N PRO A 65 -4.16 -4.92 -1.33
CA PRO A 65 -2.71 -5.00 -1.46
C PRO A 65 -2.24 -5.78 -2.69
N GLY A 66 -3.11 -6.62 -3.24
CA GLY A 66 -2.86 -7.40 -4.43
C GLY A 66 -3.21 -6.70 -5.74
N LEU A 67 -3.85 -5.53 -5.70
CA LEU A 67 -4.49 -4.92 -6.88
C LEU A 67 -3.49 -4.60 -8.01
N ASN A 68 -2.27 -4.15 -7.64
CA ASN A 68 -1.24 -3.80 -8.62
C ASN A 68 -0.27 -4.96 -8.92
N ARG A 69 -0.56 -6.17 -8.46
CA ARG A 69 0.31 -7.32 -8.69
C ARG A 69 0.00 -7.94 -10.05
N SER A 70 1.03 -8.07 -10.88
CA SER A 70 0.89 -8.67 -12.22
C SER A 70 0.78 -10.20 -12.22
N HIS A 71 1.16 -10.87 -11.14
CA HIS A 71 1.22 -12.34 -11.13
C HIS A 71 0.95 -12.96 -9.75
N PHE A 72 0.10 -13.98 -9.76
CA PHE A 72 -0.13 -14.89 -8.64
C PHE A 72 0.20 -16.33 -9.03
N GLY A 73 0.62 -17.13 -8.05
CA GLY A 73 1.04 -18.52 -8.30
C GLY A 73 -0.07 -19.44 -8.81
N PHE A 74 -1.33 -19.06 -8.61
CA PHE A 74 -2.48 -19.84 -9.08
C PHE A 74 -2.85 -19.56 -10.53
N PHE A 75 -2.30 -18.52 -11.19
CA PHE A 75 -2.63 -18.21 -12.59
C PHE A 75 -2.28 -19.33 -13.58
N THR A 76 -1.34 -20.22 -13.23
CA THR A 76 -0.95 -21.37 -14.05
C THR A 76 -1.50 -22.70 -13.54
N TRP A 77 -2.34 -22.67 -12.50
CA TRP A 77 -2.91 -23.87 -11.90
C TRP A 77 -4.15 -24.32 -12.66
N LYS A 78 -4.24 -25.61 -13.01
CA LYS A 78 -5.33 -26.14 -13.85
C LYS A 78 -6.72 -26.06 -13.22
N GLN A 79 -6.81 -25.97 -11.89
CA GLN A 79 -8.09 -25.81 -11.17
C GLN A 79 -8.35 -24.34 -10.79
N HIS A 80 -7.59 -23.42 -11.37
CA HIS A 80 -7.86 -22.00 -11.20
C HIS A 80 -9.19 -21.64 -11.84
N ASP A 81 -10.09 -21.10 -11.02
CA ASP A 81 -11.31 -20.48 -11.48
C ASP A 81 -10.99 -19.03 -11.90
N PHE A 82 -10.95 -18.82 -13.21
CA PHE A 82 -10.61 -17.53 -13.79
C PHE A 82 -11.76 -16.53 -13.68
N ASP A 83 -13.00 -17.00 -13.82
CA ASP A 83 -14.19 -16.14 -13.77
C ASP A 83 -14.37 -15.60 -12.34
N LEU A 84 -14.22 -16.47 -11.32
CA LEU A 84 -14.20 -16.06 -9.92
C LEU A 84 -13.10 -15.03 -9.64
N TRP A 85 -11.91 -15.20 -10.21
CA TRP A 85 -10.83 -14.25 -10.00
C TRP A 85 -11.13 -12.89 -10.64
N GLN A 86 -11.71 -12.86 -11.84
CA GLN A 86 -12.13 -11.60 -12.45
C GLN A 86 -13.16 -10.86 -11.60
N GLU A 87 -14.11 -11.58 -10.99
CA GLU A 87 -15.09 -10.97 -10.08
C GLU A 87 -14.42 -10.32 -8.87
N VAL A 88 -13.48 -11.03 -8.22
CA VAL A 88 -12.73 -10.52 -7.07
C VAL A 88 -11.86 -9.32 -7.44
N GLU A 89 -11.18 -9.36 -8.59
CA GLU A 89 -10.35 -8.26 -9.08
C GLU A 89 -11.19 -7.01 -9.36
N LYS A 90 -12.36 -7.19 -10.00
CA LYS A 90 -13.30 -6.10 -10.28
C LYS A 90 -13.86 -5.48 -9.00
N GLU A 91 -14.21 -6.29 -8.00
CA GLU A 91 -14.65 -5.79 -6.69
C GLU A 91 -13.56 -4.91 -6.04
N ALA A 92 -12.32 -5.40 -6.04
CA ALA A 92 -11.19 -4.70 -5.46
C ALA A 92 -10.89 -3.36 -6.16
N ASP A 93 -10.98 -3.31 -7.49
CA ASP A 93 -10.80 -2.09 -8.27
C ASP A 93 -11.90 -1.05 -7.98
N ILE A 94 -13.16 -1.48 -7.92
CA ILE A 94 -14.29 -0.62 -7.57
C ILE A 94 -14.11 -0.03 -6.16
N ARG A 95 -13.75 -0.87 -5.17
CA ARG A 95 -13.51 -0.43 -3.80
C ARG A 95 -12.38 0.59 -3.70
N ALA A 96 -11.25 0.31 -4.35
CA ALA A 96 -10.13 1.24 -4.41
C ALA A 96 -10.50 2.58 -5.07
N GLY A 97 -11.26 2.53 -6.17
CA GLY A 97 -11.73 3.73 -6.88
C GLY A 97 -12.67 4.59 -6.04
N LEU A 98 -13.58 3.97 -5.28
CA LEU A 98 -14.48 4.66 -4.35
C LEU A 98 -13.71 5.23 -3.16
N GLY A 99 -12.80 4.45 -2.57
CA GLY A 99 -12.00 4.88 -1.42
C GLY A 99 -11.09 6.06 -1.75
N ARG A 100 -10.45 6.08 -2.93
CA ARG A 100 -9.65 7.22 -3.42
C ARG A 100 -10.46 8.51 -3.57
N LYS A 101 -11.73 8.42 -4.00
CA LYS A 101 -12.62 9.58 -4.13
C LYS A 101 -13.13 10.08 -2.78
N ARG A 102 -13.40 9.16 -1.86
CA ARG A 102 -14.01 9.46 -0.55
C ARG A 102 -13.00 9.99 0.46
N TRP A 103 -11.81 9.40 0.50
CA TRP A 103 -10.84 9.69 1.54
C TRP A 103 -10.09 11.00 1.25
N GLN A 104 -10.15 11.91 2.21
CA GLN A 104 -9.54 13.25 2.12
C GLN A 104 -8.53 13.49 3.26
N GLY A 105 -8.06 12.40 3.89
CA GLY A 105 -7.08 12.49 4.95
C GLY A 105 -5.71 12.92 4.42
N LEU A 106 -4.84 13.30 5.37
CA LEU A 106 -3.49 13.77 5.06
C LEU A 106 -2.47 12.82 5.68
N ILE A 107 -1.47 12.43 4.89
CA ILE A 107 -0.38 11.57 5.32
C ILE A 107 0.92 12.31 5.07
N TYR A 108 1.77 12.41 6.10
CA TYR A 108 3.02 13.15 6.04
C TYR A 108 4.20 12.27 6.44
N GLY A 109 5.33 12.47 5.76
CA GLY A 109 6.57 11.75 6.00
C GLY A 109 7.77 12.67 6.04
N TYR A 110 8.61 12.50 7.06
CA TYR A 110 9.90 13.16 7.16
C TYR A 110 10.99 12.14 7.44
N ASP A 111 12.20 12.42 6.98
CA ASP A 111 13.39 11.65 7.31
C ASP A 111 14.61 12.57 7.15
N VAL A 112 15.66 12.32 7.92
CA VAL A 112 16.92 13.07 7.82
C VAL A 112 17.72 12.69 6.57
N SER A 113 17.50 11.48 6.05
CA SER A 113 18.24 10.94 4.92
C SER A 113 17.56 11.30 3.60
N ASN A 114 18.17 12.21 2.84
CA ASN A 114 17.73 12.53 1.47
C ASN A 114 17.63 11.28 0.57
N LYS A 115 18.55 10.33 0.72
CA LYS A 115 18.52 9.07 -0.01
C LYS A 115 17.28 8.24 0.31
N ALA A 116 16.85 8.24 1.58
CA ALA A 116 15.63 7.55 2.01
C ALA A 116 14.38 8.26 1.45
N LEU A 117 14.33 9.59 1.53
CA LEU A 117 13.23 10.39 0.97
C LEU A 117 13.09 10.22 -0.55
N ASP A 118 14.20 10.14 -1.29
CA ASP A 118 14.16 9.89 -2.73
C ASP A 118 13.62 8.48 -3.05
N ALA A 119 13.98 7.48 -2.25
CA ALA A 119 13.40 6.15 -2.36
C ALA A 119 11.90 6.15 -2.01
N ALA A 120 11.51 6.88 -0.96
CA ALA A 120 10.10 7.04 -0.57
C ALA A 120 9.28 7.66 -1.69
N ARG A 121 9.71 8.78 -2.28
CA ARG A 121 9.04 9.44 -3.42
C ARG A 121 8.86 8.50 -4.61
N LYS A 122 9.91 7.73 -4.97
CA LYS A 122 9.83 6.74 -6.06
C LYS A 122 8.82 5.62 -5.75
N ASN A 123 8.79 5.14 -4.52
CA ASN A 123 7.86 4.10 -4.09
C ASN A 123 6.42 4.60 -4.03
N ILE A 124 6.19 5.80 -3.50
CA ILE A 124 4.89 6.50 -3.47
C ILE A 124 4.35 6.65 -4.90
N ARG A 125 5.20 7.08 -5.84
CA ARG A 125 4.84 7.18 -7.26
C ARG A 125 4.42 5.86 -7.87
N ARG A 126 5.19 4.80 -7.63
CA ARG A 126 4.87 3.45 -8.13
C ARG A 126 3.58 2.90 -7.50
N ALA A 127 3.27 3.29 -6.27
CA ALA A 127 2.00 2.96 -5.62
C ALA A 127 0.82 3.79 -6.17
N GLY A 128 1.08 4.84 -6.95
CA GLY A 128 0.07 5.76 -7.48
C GLY A 128 -0.45 6.76 -6.44
N LEU A 129 0.39 7.15 -5.49
CA LEU A 129 0.02 7.92 -4.30
C LEU A 129 0.64 9.34 -4.26
N ASP A 130 1.20 9.84 -5.36
CA ASP A 130 1.92 11.13 -5.39
C ASP A 130 1.08 12.35 -4.96
N LYS A 131 -0.25 12.23 -5.04
CA LYS A 131 -1.19 13.30 -4.67
C LYS A 131 -1.72 13.15 -3.24
N THR A 132 -1.31 12.10 -2.53
CA THR A 132 -1.86 11.65 -1.25
C THR A 132 -0.88 11.80 -0.10
N ILE A 133 0.41 11.58 -0.35
CA ILE A 133 1.51 11.58 0.64
C ILE A 133 2.53 12.66 0.28
#